data_AF-A0A258K021-F1
#
_entry.id   AF-A0A258K021-F1
#
_cell.length_a   1.000
_cell.length_b   1.000
_cell.length_c   1.000
_cell.angle_alpha   90.00
_cell.angle_beta   90.00
_cell.angle_gamma   90.00
#
_symmetry.space_group_name_H-M   'P 1'
#
loop_
_entity.id
_entity.type
_entity.pdbx_description
1 polymer ?
#
loop_
_entity_poly.entity_id
_entity_poly.type
_entity_poly.pdbx_seq_one_letter_code
_entity_poly.pdbx_strand_id
1 'polypeptide(L)'
;PEPDPAVSFAERQRLFNLPRSSWADYDASLISQGGGIFPRTAKSIPLSPEVRALLGLNKVEATPNEVMTAILRAEADLLWFGGIGTYVRASFESDAQVGDRANDAIRIAAGELRVKAVGEGANLGMTQRGRIEAARRGVRLNTDAIDNSAGVNTSDVEVNIKIALSTPVAEGVLSAPDRAALLGEMTDEVGHLVLRNNYLQTLALSLAQRSGTSDTAFQQRLMQMLEARGELDRGVEYLPTDSEVQERRARGEGLTRPELAVLLAYAKLSLYSELLASDVPDNAYLADELVHYFPHALQERFPDAITSHRLRREIIATQLANALINQGGPATIARIADQTGTDAAAIARAFLVVRDSFGLPAITAAIDALDAKIPGAVQLRLYAEVQDLMLARTIWVLRNVNLAAGIGPVVAQYRAGIEALDTVLDETLPENWRAWRDGKIAELVAAQVPEDLARKVASLRPLGAGTDIALLAQTTGRSVAEAAATFFAAGLYFAGDEIISAAGSIVAPDYYDRLAMDRAMGQVETFVRDVSIGMLGTGKVGTEAVEAWVEGRRREVERTRATVKDIVASGLTLSKLTLAASLLADLARA
;
A
#
# COMPACT_ATOMS: atom_id res chain seq x y z
N PRO A 1 34.88 -9.48 -15.16
CA PRO A 1 33.99 -10.02 -16.23
C PRO A 1 33.14 -11.18 -15.73
N GLU A 2 33.78 -12.13 -15.03
CA GLU A 2 33.13 -13.31 -14.45
C GLU A 2 33.68 -13.55 -13.02
N PRO A 3 33.39 -12.66 -12.05
CA PRO A 3 33.86 -12.82 -10.67
C PRO A 3 33.09 -13.94 -9.97
N ASP A 4 33.78 -14.70 -9.11
CA ASP A 4 33.10 -15.56 -8.13
C ASP A 4 32.31 -14.65 -7.16
N PRO A 5 30.97 -14.78 -7.07
CA PRO A 5 30.17 -13.87 -6.25
C PRO A 5 30.48 -13.95 -4.75
N ALA A 6 30.80 -15.14 -4.23
CA ALA A 6 31.06 -15.33 -2.81
C ALA A 6 32.43 -14.76 -2.42
N VAL A 7 33.46 -15.04 -3.23
CA VAL A 7 34.82 -14.52 -3.03
C VAL A 7 34.83 -12.99 -3.16
N SER A 8 34.20 -12.46 -4.21
CA SER A 8 34.16 -11.02 -4.45
C SER A 8 33.33 -10.25 -3.42
N PHE A 9 32.31 -10.88 -2.83
CA PHE A 9 31.57 -10.32 -1.71
C PHE A 9 32.42 -10.26 -0.44
N ALA A 10 33.10 -11.35 -0.07
CA ALA A 10 33.97 -11.38 1.10
C ALA A 10 35.07 -10.31 1.02
N GLU A 11 35.66 -10.11 -0.16
CA GLU A 11 36.67 -9.07 -0.36
C GLU A 11 36.10 -7.65 -0.28
N ARG A 12 34.90 -7.40 -0.85
CA ARG A 12 34.23 -6.10 -0.69
C ARG A 12 33.87 -5.82 0.78
N GLN A 13 33.49 -6.85 1.54
CA GLN A 13 33.23 -6.73 2.97
C GLN A 13 34.51 -6.39 3.74
N ARG A 14 35.64 -7.02 3.39
CA ARG A 14 36.95 -6.66 3.96
C ARG A 14 37.27 -5.19 3.70
N LEU A 15 37.10 -4.72 2.46
CA LEU A 15 37.31 -3.32 2.09
C LEU A 15 36.40 -2.36 2.85
N PHE A 16 35.13 -2.71 3.02
CA PHE A 16 34.16 -1.93 3.78
C PHE A 16 34.56 -1.80 5.26
N ASN A 17 35.12 -2.86 5.86
CA ASN A 17 35.54 -2.88 7.26
C ASN A 17 36.88 -2.15 7.52
N LEU A 18 37.58 -1.68 6.48
CA LEU A 18 38.79 -0.88 6.66
C LEU A 18 38.43 0.55 7.11
N PRO A 19 39.22 1.16 8.02
CA PRO A 19 38.99 2.55 8.46
C PRO A 19 38.96 3.57 7.31
N ARG A 20 39.74 3.30 6.25
CA ARG A 20 39.72 3.99 4.97
C ARG A 20 40.02 2.96 3.89
N SER A 21 39.26 2.99 2.80
CA SER A 21 39.49 2.10 1.66
C SER A 21 39.22 2.81 0.34
N SER A 22 39.82 2.24 -0.70
CA SER A 22 39.64 2.56 -2.10
C SER A 22 39.59 1.27 -2.90
N TRP A 23 39.17 1.34 -4.16
CA TRP A 23 39.26 0.16 -5.04
C TRP A 23 40.70 -0.31 -5.24
N ALA A 24 41.73 0.53 -5.05
CA ALA A 24 43.13 0.11 -5.15
C ALA A 24 43.55 -0.83 -4.01
N ASP A 25 42.79 -0.87 -2.91
CA ASP A 25 43.05 -1.78 -1.79
C ASP A 25 42.48 -3.18 -2.03
N TYR A 26 41.70 -3.38 -3.10
CA TYR A 26 41.11 -4.67 -3.48
C TYR A 26 42.23 -5.65 -3.87
N ASP A 27 42.19 -6.87 -3.33
CA ASP A 27 43.15 -7.92 -3.67
C ASP A 27 43.03 -8.31 -5.15
N ALA A 28 44.00 -7.87 -5.94
CA ALA A 28 44.04 -8.11 -7.38
C ALA A 28 44.10 -9.60 -7.75
N SER A 29 44.54 -10.48 -6.85
CA SER A 29 44.55 -11.93 -7.09
C SER A 29 43.15 -12.54 -7.14
N LEU A 30 42.15 -11.85 -6.59
CA LEU A 30 40.74 -12.27 -6.58
C LEU A 30 39.95 -11.76 -7.79
N ILE A 31 40.57 -10.92 -8.63
CA ILE A 31 39.92 -10.38 -9.83
C ILE A 31 39.82 -11.49 -10.88
N SER A 32 38.59 -11.71 -11.37
CA SER A 32 38.32 -12.64 -12.48
C SER A 32 39.19 -12.38 -13.70
N GLN A 33 39.46 -13.42 -14.48
CA GLN A 33 40.18 -13.29 -15.75
C GLN A 33 39.67 -12.12 -16.61
N GLY A 34 40.62 -11.35 -17.15
CA GLY A 34 40.36 -10.19 -17.98
C GLY A 34 39.84 -8.96 -17.23
N GLY A 35 39.53 -9.06 -15.93
CA GLY A 35 39.14 -7.93 -15.10
C GLY A 35 40.31 -7.05 -14.67
N GLY A 36 40.00 -5.92 -14.04
CA GLY A 36 41.02 -5.03 -13.50
C GLY A 36 40.43 -3.85 -12.76
N ILE A 37 41.29 -3.13 -12.04
CA ILE A 37 40.99 -1.86 -11.38
C ILE A 37 41.77 -0.78 -12.11
N PHE A 38 41.04 0.20 -12.63
CA PHE A 38 41.61 1.26 -13.45
C PHE A 38 41.28 2.63 -12.84
N PRO A 39 42.26 3.54 -12.71
CA PRO A 39 42.00 4.87 -12.18
C PRO A 39 41.22 5.69 -13.21
N ARG A 40 40.23 6.46 -12.73
CA ARG A 40 39.46 7.38 -13.59
C ARG A 40 40.31 8.47 -14.26
N THR A 41 41.52 8.72 -13.74
CA THR A 41 42.49 9.67 -14.28
C THR A 41 43.38 9.08 -15.38
N ALA A 42 43.24 7.79 -15.72
CA ALA A 42 43.99 7.18 -16.80
C ALA A 42 43.66 7.86 -18.15
N LYS A 43 44.67 7.99 -19.02
CA LYS A 43 44.46 8.48 -20.39
C LYS A 43 43.79 7.45 -21.30
N SER A 44 44.10 6.18 -21.06
CA SER A 44 43.60 5.02 -21.80
C SER A 44 43.57 3.81 -20.85
N ILE A 45 42.58 2.94 -21.04
CA ILE A 45 42.39 1.68 -20.33
C ILE A 45 42.52 0.55 -21.37
N PRO A 46 43.50 -0.37 -21.23
CA PRO A 46 43.57 -1.54 -22.08
C PRO A 46 42.39 -2.47 -21.78
N LEU A 47 41.70 -2.91 -22.83
CA LEU A 47 40.50 -3.75 -22.71
C LEU A 47 40.82 -5.18 -23.10
N SER A 48 40.67 -6.09 -22.16
CA SER A 48 40.72 -7.54 -22.40
C SER A 48 39.57 -8.00 -23.31
N PRO A 49 39.71 -9.13 -24.02
CA PRO A 49 38.60 -9.73 -24.77
C PRO A 49 37.33 -9.92 -23.92
N GLU A 50 37.48 -10.28 -22.64
CA GLU A 50 36.39 -10.51 -21.70
C GLU A 50 35.65 -9.20 -21.34
N VAL A 51 36.38 -8.10 -21.06
CA VAL A 51 35.77 -6.78 -20.79
C VAL A 51 35.10 -6.22 -22.04
N ARG A 52 35.72 -6.40 -23.20
CA ARG A 52 35.15 -5.99 -24.49
C ARG A 52 33.83 -6.68 -24.78
N ALA A 53 33.77 -7.99 -24.55
CA ALA A 53 32.54 -8.77 -24.71
C ALA A 53 31.45 -8.30 -23.75
N LEU A 54 31.79 -8.11 -22.46
CA LEU A 54 30.84 -7.65 -21.44
C LEU A 54 30.28 -6.26 -21.73
N LEU A 55 31.13 -5.32 -22.14
CA LEU A 55 30.76 -3.91 -22.35
C LEU A 55 30.35 -3.59 -23.79
N GLY A 56 30.41 -4.57 -24.70
CA GLY A 56 30.11 -4.36 -26.13
C GLY A 56 31.09 -3.41 -26.83
N LEU A 57 32.35 -3.35 -26.38
CA LEU A 57 33.37 -2.45 -26.92
C LEU A 57 34.26 -3.16 -27.96
N ASN A 58 34.25 -2.67 -29.19
CA ASN A 58 35.05 -3.22 -30.30
C ASN A 58 36.49 -2.69 -30.37
N LYS A 59 36.96 -1.98 -29.33
CA LYS A 59 38.31 -1.40 -29.26
C LYS A 59 39.18 -2.20 -28.29
N VAL A 60 40.49 -2.25 -28.55
CA VAL A 60 41.48 -2.87 -27.65
C VAL A 60 41.88 -1.95 -26.49
N GLU A 61 41.54 -0.67 -26.58
CA GLU A 61 41.72 0.33 -25.53
C GLU A 61 40.60 1.38 -25.60
N ALA A 62 40.26 2.00 -24.47
CA ALA A 62 39.26 3.05 -24.39
C ALA A 62 39.57 4.05 -23.27
N THR A 63 39.05 5.27 -23.38
CA THR A 63 39.13 6.26 -22.29
C THR A 63 38.25 5.84 -21.10
N PRO A 64 38.53 6.32 -19.87
CA PRO A 64 37.67 6.04 -18.72
C PRO A 64 36.21 6.42 -18.93
N ASN A 65 35.95 7.53 -19.64
CA ASN A 65 34.58 7.97 -19.95
C ASN A 65 33.86 6.97 -20.87
N GLU A 66 34.51 6.50 -21.93
CA GLU A 66 33.94 5.48 -22.82
C GLU A 66 33.61 4.19 -22.06
N VAL A 67 34.49 3.77 -21.12
CA VAL A 67 34.25 2.59 -20.28
C VAL A 67 33.07 2.81 -19.34
N MET A 68 32.98 3.96 -18.66
CA MET A 68 31.87 4.28 -17.75
C MET A 68 30.53 4.38 -18.50
N THR A 69 30.49 5.01 -19.67
CA THR A 69 29.30 5.03 -20.54
C THR A 69 28.90 3.62 -20.98
N ALA A 70 29.87 2.77 -21.33
CA ALA A 70 29.59 1.39 -21.70
C ALA A 70 29.05 0.56 -20.53
N ILE A 71 29.53 0.80 -19.29
CA ILE A 71 28.99 0.19 -18.08
C ILE A 71 27.51 0.57 -17.87
N LEU A 72 27.16 1.85 -18.05
CA LEU A 72 25.76 2.30 -17.94
C LEU A 72 24.83 1.67 -18.99
N ARG A 73 25.38 1.29 -20.15
CA ARG A 73 24.67 0.61 -21.26
C ARG A 73 24.80 -0.91 -21.22
N ALA A 74 25.48 -1.47 -20.23
CA ALA A 74 25.71 -2.90 -20.15
C ALA A 74 24.39 -3.65 -19.90
N GLU A 75 24.31 -4.88 -20.41
CA GLU A 75 23.20 -5.77 -20.08
C GLU A 75 23.42 -6.36 -18.67
N ALA A 76 22.47 -6.13 -17.79
CA ALA A 76 22.51 -6.63 -16.41
C ALA A 76 21.09 -6.73 -15.83
N ASP A 77 20.92 -7.44 -14.72
CA ASP A 77 19.63 -7.47 -14.04
C ASP A 77 19.35 -6.16 -13.29
N LEU A 78 20.36 -5.61 -12.59
CA LEU A 78 20.25 -4.44 -11.72
C LEU A 78 21.37 -3.44 -12.00
N LEU A 79 20.99 -2.18 -12.21
CA LEU A 79 21.89 -1.03 -12.11
C LEU A 79 21.67 -0.33 -10.76
N TRP A 80 22.73 -0.24 -9.96
CA TRP A 80 22.67 0.41 -8.64
C TRP A 80 23.53 1.68 -8.61
N PHE A 81 22.89 2.83 -8.39
CA PHE A 81 23.59 4.10 -8.23
C PHE A 81 23.99 4.30 -6.76
N GLY A 82 25.28 4.07 -6.46
CA GLY A 82 25.84 4.27 -5.11
C GLY A 82 26.64 5.57 -4.92
N GLY A 83 26.68 6.45 -5.92
CA GLY A 83 27.45 7.70 -5.87
C GLY A 83 26.66 8.88 -6.44
N ILE A 84 27.00 10.08 -6.00
CA ILE A 84 26.34 11.32 -6.41
C ILE A 84 26.58 11.58 -7.91
N GLY A 85 25.54 12.03 -8.61
CA GLY A 85 25.61 12.47 -10.01
C GLY A 85 24.41 12.00 -10.80
N THR A 86 24.06 12.74 -11.87
CA THR A 86 22.96 12.39 -12.76
C THR A 86 23.49 11.76 -14.04
N TYR A 87 23.41 10.42 -14.08
CA TYR A 87 23.99 9.57 -15.12
C TYR A 87 23.01 9.23 -16.24
N VAL A 88 21.70 9.36 -15.99
CA VAL A 88 20.67 9.05 -16.98
C VAL A 88 19.67 10.20 -17.06
N ARG A 89 19.36 10.62 -18.29
CA ARG A 89 18.32 11.61 -18.60
C ARG A 89 17.28 11.04 -19.56
N ALA A 90 16.15 11.72 -19.74
CA ALA A 90 15.26 11.40 -20.85
C ALA A 90 15.94 11.69 -22.19
N SER A 91 15.52 10.97 -23.23
CA SER A 91 16.05 11.12 -24.60
C SER A 91 15.82 12.52 -25.16
N PHE A 92 14.79 13.22 -24.69
CA PHE A 92 14.40 14.57 -25.10
C PHE A 92 14.94 15.68 -24.17
N GLU A 93 15.69 15.33 -23.13
CA GLU A 93 16.46 16.30 -22.33
C GLU A 93 17.87 16.47 -22.93
N SER A 94 18.41 17.68 -22.85
CA SER A 94 19.81 17.97 -23.14
C SER A 94 20.65 17.92 -21.86
N ASP A 95 21.95 17.68 -21.98
CA ASP A 95 22.84 17.65 -20.82
C ASP A 95 22.88 18.99 -20.06
N ALA A 96 22.76 20.10 -20.79
CA ALA A 96 22.66 21.44 -20.21
C ALA A 96 21.42 21.62 -19.32
N GLN A 97 20.30 20.95 -19.63
CA GLN A 97 19.08 21.02 -18.81
C GLN A 97 19.19 20.22 -17.51
N VAL A 98 20.03 19.18 -17.47
CA VAL A 98 20.21 18.33 -16.27
C VAL A 98 20.97 19.08 -15.17
N GLY A 99 21.90 19.97 -15.54
CA GLY A 99 22.63 20.82 -14.60
C GLY A 99 23.83 20.18 -13.89
N ASP A 100 24.14 18.91 -14.16
CA ASP A 100 25.30 18.21 -13.62
C ASP A 100 26.42 18.05 -14.67
N ARG A 101 27.25 19.08 -14.80
CA ARG A 101 28.34 19.13 -15.79
C ARG A 101 29.43 18.09 -15.58
N ALA A 102 29.59 17.58 -14.36
CA ALA A 102 30.64 16.61 -14.04
C ALA A 102 30.40 15.27 -14.75
N ASN A 103 29.14 14.94 -15.04
CA ASN A 103 28.74 13.69 -15.65
C ASN A 103 28.30 13.81 -17.12
N ASP A 104 28.33 15.02 -17.72
CA ASP A 104 27.95 15.23 -19.12
C ASP A 104 28.69 14.30 -20.10
N ALA A 105 29.98 14.07 -19.87
CA ALA A 105 30.81 13.22 -20.73
C ALA A 105 30.49 11.72 -20.65
N ILE A 106 29.69 11.29 -19.65
CA ILE A 106 29.32 9.88 -19.46
C ILE A 106 27.81 9.62 -19.48
N ARG A 107 26.99 10.66 -19.41
CA ARG A 107 25.53 10.57 -19.31
C ARG A 107 24.93 9.87 -20.53
N ILE A 108 23.92 9.03 -20.27
CA ILE A 108 23.17 8.32 -21.31
C ILE A 108 21.69 8.71 -21.29
N ALA A 109 21.00 8.44 -22.39
CA ALA A 109 19.54 8.53 -22.41
C ALA A 109 18.91 7.26 -21.79
N ALA A 110 17.74 7.42 -21.17
CA ALA A 110 17.00 6.32 -20.54
C ALA A 110 16.66 5.18 -21.52
N GLY A 111 16.44 5.50 -22.80
CA GLY A 111 16.25 4.51 -23.85
C GLY A 111 17.46 3.64 -24.17
N GLU A 112 18.64 3.96 -23.64
CA GLU A 112 19.89 3.20 -23.82
C GLU A 112 20.14 2.21 -22.66
N LEU A 113 19.30 2.23 -21.63
CA LEU A 113 19.37 1.27 -20.53
C LEU A 113 18.98 -0.13 -21.03
N ARG A 114 19.78 -1.12 -20.63
CA ARG A 114 19.57 -2.55 -20.92
C ARG A 114 19.36 -3.38 -19.66
N VAL A 115 19.04 -2.72 -18.55
CA VAL A 115 18.82 -3.36 -17.26
C VAL A 115 17.36 -3.65 -16.99
N LYS A 116 17.08 -4.69 -16.20
CA LYS A 116 15.71 -5.03 -15.79
C LYS A 116 15.21 -4.14 -14.65
N ALA A 117 16.10 -3.71 -13.76
CA ALA A 117 15.80 -2.84 -12.64
C ALA A 117 16.89 -1.79 -12.41
N VAL A 118 16.49 -0.66 -11.82
CA VAL A 118 17.40 0.38 -11.33
C VAL A 118 17.08 0.63 -9.86
N GLY A 119 18.13 0.72 -9.04
CA GLY A 119 18.05 1.19 -7.66
C GLY A 119 18.90 2.44 -7.46
N GLU A 120 18.33 3.48 -6.86
CA GLU A 120 19.01 4.74 -6.58
C GLU A 120 19.39 4.90 -5.10
N GLY A 121 20.50 4.27 -4.71
CA GLY A 121 21.07 4.42 -3.37
C GLY A 121 21.67 5.80 -3.09
N ALA A 122 21.97 6.58 -4.14
CA ALA A 122 22.41 7.97 -4.07
C ALA A 122 21.35 8.91 -4.64
N ASN A 123 21.45 10.19 -4.29
CA ASN A 123 20.53 11.20 -4.81
C ASN A 123 20.79 11.52 -6.28
N LEU A 124 19.70 11.68 -7.04
CA LEU A 124 19.64 12.18 -8.41
C LEU A 124 20.46 11.36 -9.41
N GLY A 125 20.53 10.04 -9.25
CA GLY A 125 21.13 9.11 -10.22
C GLY A 125 20.55 9.26 -11.63
N MET A 126 19.26 9.56 -11.69
CA MET A 126 18.48 9.81 -12.89
C MET A 126 17.67 11.10 -12.80
N THR A 127 17.41 11.77 -13.93
CA THR A 127 16.36 12.81 -13.97
C THR A 127 14.97 12.17 -13.81
N GLN A 128 14.01 12.91 -13.26
CA GLN A 128 12.64 12.41 -13.11
C GLN A 128 12.01 12.01 -14.46
N ARG A 129 12.21 12.82 -15.50
CA ARG A 129 11.76 12.50 -16.87
C ARG A 129 12.45 11.23 -17.40
N GLY A 130 13.74 11.04 -17.11
CA GLY A 130 14.48 9.82 -17.45
C GLY A 130 13.93 8.58 -16.75
N ARG A 131 13.53 8.71 -15.47
CA ARG A 131 12.87 7.62 -14.74
C ARG A 131 11.54 7.22 -15.38
N ILE A 132 10.72 8.21 -15.75
CA ILE A 132 9.43 7.97 -16.41
C ILE A 132 9.62 7.30 -17.77
N GLU A 133 10.60 7.74 -18.57
CA GLU A 133 10.91 7.09 -19.86
C GLU A 133 11.38 5.64 -19.67
N ALA A 134 12.29 5.39 -18.73
CA ALA A 134 12.77 4.04 -18.42
C ALA A 134 11.63 3.13 -17.96
N ALA A 135 10.76 3.62 -17.08
CA ALA A 135 9.59 2.89 -16.58
C ALA A 135 8.64 2.49 -17.71
N ARG A 136 8.37 3.40 -18.66
CA ARG A 136 7.53 3.12 -19.84
C ARG A 136 8.13 2.08 -20.78
N ARG A 137 9.45 1.91 -20.76
CA ARG A 137 10.18 0.87 -21.51
C ARG A 137 10.26 -0.46 -20.76
N GLY A 138 9.66 -0.56 -19.58
CA GLY A 138 9.61 -1.79 -18.79
C GLY A 138 10.74 -1.96 -17.77
N VAL A 139 11.59 -0.95 -17.58
CA VAL A 139 12.59 -0.94 -16.50
C VAL A 139 11.86 -0.77 -15.17
N ARG A 140 12.19 -1.59 -14.15
CA ARG A 140 11.62 -1.48 -12.81
C ARG A 140 12.43 -0.50 -11.96
N LEU A 141 11.83 0.58 -11.49
CA LEU A 141 12.49 1.58 -10.66
C LEU A 141 11.49 2.42 -9.86
N ASN A 142 11.96 2.96 -8.74
CA ASN A 142 11.29 4.03 -7.99
C ASN A 142 12.01 5.37 -8.27
N THR A 143 11.82 6.34 -7.37
CA THR A 143 12.71 7.48 -7.22
C THR A 143 13.75 7.20 -6.14
N ASP A 144 14.85 7.94 -6.18
CA ASP A 144 15.87 8.00 -5.12
C ASP A 144 15.26 8.22 -3.73
N ALA A 145 14.28 9.12 -3.61
CA ALA A 145 13.59 9.41 -2.36
C ALA A 145 12.88 8.19 -1.73
N ILE A 146 12.63 7.13 -2.50
CA ILE A 146 12.13 5.84 -2.00
C ILE A 146 13.30 4.90 -1.73
N ASP A 147 14.21 4.75 -2.69
CA ASP A 147 15.28 3.74 -2.64
C ASP A 147 16.37 4.02 -1.60
N ASN A 148 16.60 5.30 -1.24
CA ASN A 148 17.62 5.71 -0.28
C ASN A 148 17.08 6.28 1.04
N SER A 149 15.77 6.17 1.28
CA SER A 149 15.10 6.83 2.41
C SER A 149 15.53 6.32 3.80
N ALA A 150 16.14 5.12 3.85
CA ALA A 150 16.61 4.50 5.09
C ALA A 150 17.58 5.38 5.90
N GLY A 151 18.43 6.18 5.26
CA GLY A 151 19.36 7.07 5.95
C GLY A 151 18.65 8.17 6.76
N VAL A 152 17.65 8.82 6.15
CA VAL A 152 16.82 9.83 6.82
C VAL A 152 15.96 9.19 7.90
N ASN A 153 15.37 8.03 7.62
CA ASN A 153 14.54 7.32 8.60
C ASN A 153 15.35 6.86 9.82
N THR A 154 16.59 6.37 9.63
CA THR A 154 17.49 6.02 10.75
C THR A 154 17.76 7.23 11.62
N SER A 155 18.01 8.39 11.00
CA SER A 155 18.24 9.65 11.72
C SER A 155 17.03 10.08 12.54
N ASP A 156 15.82 9.93 11.99
CA ASP A 156 14.56 10.24 12.69
C ASP A 156 14.36 9.36 13.93
N VAL A 157 14.52 8.04 13.79
CA VAL A 157 14.44 7.09 14.91
C VAL A 157 15.49 7.39 15.97
N GLU A 158 16.74 7.61 15.56
CA GLU A 158 17.83 7.93 16.47
C GLU A 158 17.58 9.24 17.23
N VAL A 159 17.12 10.30 16.55
CA VAL A 159 16.81 11.59 17.19
C VAL A 159 15.68 11.43 18.21
N ASN A 160 14.60 10.72 17.87
CA ASN A 160 13.49 10.49 18.79
C ASN A 160 13.92 9.66 20.02
N ILE A 161 14.77 8.65 19.85
CA ILE A 161 15.38 7.92 20.97
C ILE A 161 16.20 8.88 21.86
N LYS A 162 17.02 9.74 21.26
CA LYS A 162 17.84 10.71 22.02
C LYS A 162 16.99 11.72 22.78
N ILE A 163 15.86 12.15 22.21
CA ILE A 163 14.90 13.03 22.87
C ILE A 163 14.25 12.30 24.06
N ALA A 164 13.79 11.07 23.88
CA ALA A 164 13.23 10.26 24.96
C ALA A 164 14.23 10.12 26.14
N LEU A 165 15.50 9.78 25.83
CA LEU A 165 16.54 9.59 26.84
C LEU A 165 17.06 10.90 27.46
N SER A 166 16.65 12.07 26.97
CA SER A 166 17.15 13.35 27.50
C SER A 166 16.75 13.59 28.96
N THR A 167 15.53 13.23 29.36
CA THR A 167 15.03 13.39 30.73
C THR A 167 15.73 12.44 31.71
N PRO A 168 15.80 11.11 31.47
CA PRO A 168 16.56 10.20 32.35
C PRO A 168 18.02 10.60 32.56
N VAL A 169 18.66 11.16 31.52
CA VAL A 169 20.04 11.68 31.65
C VAL A 169 20.10 12.93 32.51
N ALA A 170 19.18 13.89 32.30
CA ALA A 170 19.14 15.13 33.06
C ALA A 170 18.86 14.88 34.56
N GLU A 171 18.05 13.87 34.87
CA GLU A 171 17.71 13.47 36.25
C GLU A 171 18.77 12.58 36.90
N GLY A 172 19.83 12.20 36.17
CA GLY A 172 20.90 11.34 36.66
C GLY A 172 20.55 9.86 36.78
N VAL A 173 19.37 9.45 36.27
CA VAL A 173 18.93 8.06 36.20
C VAL A 173 19.75 7.26 35.18
N LEU A 174 20.20 7.90 34.10
CA LEU A 174 21.03 7.30 33.07
C LEU A 174 22.34 8.08 32.86
N SER A 175 23.48 7.43 33.06
CA SER A 175 24.79 8.06 32.86
C SER A 175 25.12 8.20 31.36
N ALA A 176 26.03 9.11 30.99
CA ALA A 176 26.44 9.28 29.59
C ALA A 176 27.09 8.01 28.98
N PRO A 177 27.97 7.27 29.68
CA PRO A 177 28.46 5.98 29.21
C PRO A 177 27.35 4.93 29.02
N ASP A 178 26.42 4.83 29.97
CA ASP A 178 25.31 3.85 29.89
C ASP A 178 24.35 4.19 28.74
N ARG A 179 24.12 5.48 28.48
CA ARG A 179 23.36 5.94 27.30
C ARG A 179 24.05 5.52 26.01
N ALA A 180 25.37 5.66 25.91
CA ALA A 180 26.09 5.27 24.71
C ALA A 180 26.03 3.74 24.49
N ALA A 181 26.15 2.97 25.57
CA ALA A 181 25.98 1.52 25.53
C ALA A 181 24.55 1.12 25.10
N LEU A 182 23.52 1.77 25.65
CA LEU A 182 22.12 1.53 25.29
C LEU A 182 21.84 1.85 23.81
N LEU A 183 22.37 2.96 23.29
CA LEU A 183 22.26 3.28 21.87
C LEU A 183 22.91 2.21 20.99
N GLY A 184 24.07 1.69 21.40
CA GLY A 184 24.74 0.59 20.72
C GLY A 184 23.90 -0.69 20.71
N GLU A 185 23.28 -1.03 21.84
CA GLU A 185 22.40 -2.21 21.98
C GLU A 185 21.19 -2.17 21.03
N MET A 186 20.60 -1.00 20.78
CA MET A 186 19.41 -0.85 19.94
C MET A 186 19.70 -0.85 18.43
N THR A 187 20.96 -0.95 18.00
CA THR A 187 21.36 -0.78 16.58
C THR A 187 20.59 -1.70 15.63
N ASP A 188 20.54 -2.99 15.92
CA ASP A 188 19.89 -3.97 15.04
C ASP A 188 18.37 -3.76 14.98
N GLU A 189 17.75 -3.46 16.13
CA GLU A 189 16.31 -3.20 16.21
C GLU A 189 15.91 -1.92 15.47
N VAL A 190 16.69 -0.84 15.59
CA VAL A 190 16.51 0.38 14.79
C VAL A 190 16.63 0.05 13.30
N GLY A 191 17.60 -0.78 12.92
CA GLY A 191 17.74 -1.29 11.55
C GLY A 191 16.46 -1.99 11.07
N HIS A 192 15.88 -2.88 11.88
CA HIS A 192 14.63 -3.56 11.56
C HIS A 192 13.43 -2.61 11.43
N LEU A 193 13.27 -1.65 12.33
CA LEU A 193 12.20 -0.63 12.26
C LEU A 193 12.28 0.20 10.97
N VAL A 194 13.49 0.63 10.61
CA VAL A 194 13.74 1.39 9.38
C VAL A 194 13.45 0.54 8.14
N LEU A 195 13.94 -0.69 8.10
CA LEU A 195 13.69 -1.62 6.98
C LEU A 195 12.20 -1.91 6.82
N ARG A 196 11.47 -2.09 7.93
CA ARG A 196 10.02 -2.30 7.90
C ARG A 196 9.29 -1.13 7.25
N ASN A 197 9.62 0.10 7.64
CA ASN A 197 9.01 1.28 7.02
C ASN A 197 9.28 1.30 5.50
N ASN A 198 10.54 1.13 5.09
CA ASN A 198 10.95 1.12 3.68
C ASN A 198 10.23 0.03 2.86
N TYR A 199 10.07 -1.17 3.43
CA TYR A 199 9.35 -2.28 2.82
C TYR A 199 7.89 -1.92 2.53
N LEU A 200 7.21 -1.29 3.50
CA LEU A 200 5.80 -0.91 3.36
C LEU A 200 5.56 0.16 2.28
N GLN A 201 6.48 1.11 2.10
CA GLN A 201 6.32 2.15 1.07
C GLN A 201 6.45 1.55 -0.34
N THR A 202 7.43 0.68 -0.54
CA THR A 202 7.64 0.01 -1.83
C THR A 202 6.53 -1.00 -2.15
N LEU A 203 5.93 -1.63 -1.13
CA LEU A 203 4.72 -2.43 -1.27
C LEU A 203 3.52 -1.57 -1.74
N ALA A 204 3.31 -0.41 -1.12
CA ALA A 204 2.23 0.51 -1.50
C ALA A 204 2.31 0.93 -2.98
N LEU A 205 3.53 1.20 -3.47
CA LEU A 205 3.77 1.49 -4.89
C LEU A 205 3.49 0.29 -5.80
N SER A 206 3.77 -0.93 -5.33
CA SER A 206 3.49 -2.15 -6.09
C SER A 206 1.99 -2.41 -6.21
N LEU A 207 1.23 -2.17 -5.15
CA LEU A 207 -0.23 -2.25 -5.17
C LEU A 207 -0.83 -1.18 -6.07
N ALA A 208 -0.40 0.09 -5.93
CA ALA A 208 -0.87 1.20 -6.76
C ALA A 208 -0.57 0.99 -8.25
N GLN A 209 0.62 0.45 -8.59
CA GLN A 209 0.97 0.10 -9.97
C GLN A 209 0.11 -1.05 -10.49
N ARG A 210 -0.18 -2.06 -9.66
CA ARG A 210 -1.02 -3.21 -10.01
C ARG A 210 -2.46 -2.80 -10.32
N SER A 211 -3.02 -1.82 -9.60
CA SER A 211 -4.35 -1.26 -9.86
C SER A 211 -4.46 -0.62 -11.26
N GLY A 212 -3.34 -0.17 -11.83
CA GLY A 212 -3.29 0.37 -13.19
C GLY A 212 -4.25 1.55 -13.39
N THR A 213 -5.11 1.47 -14.40
CA THR A 213 -6.04 2.54 -14.75
C THR A 213 -7.23 2.69 -13.79
N SER A 214 -7.50 1.71 -12.91
CA SER A 214 -8.65 1.78 -11.99
C SER A 214 -8.54 2.96 -11.02
N ASP A 215 -7.32 3.27 -10.60
CA ASP A 215 -7.05 4.27 -9.56
C ASP A 215 -6.64 5.62 -10.15
N THR A 216 -6.41 5.70 -11.46
CA THR A 216 -5.90 6.92 -12.10
C THR A 216 -6.87 8.10 -11.94
N ALA A 217 -8.18 7.84 -11.86
CA ALA A 217 -9.20 8.85 -11.54
C ALA A 217 -8.96 9.50 -10.17
N PHE A 218 -8.74 8.66 -9.15
CA PHE A 218 -8.47 9.13 -7.80
C PHE A 218 -7.08 9.78 -7.68
N GLN A 219 -6.08 9.29 -8.42
CA GLN A 219 -4.74 9.89 -8.47
C GLN A 219 -4.77 11.29 -9.11
N GLN A 220 -5.55 11.48 -10.18
CA GLN A 220 -5.79 12.80 -10.77
C GLN A 220 -6.48 13.73 -9.77
N ARG A 221 -7.52 13.23 -9.10
CA ARG A 221 -8.24 13.99 -8.07
C ARG A 221 -7.31 14.42 -6.93
N LEU A 222 -6.44 13.53 -6.46
CA LEU A 222 -5.40 13.85 -5.47
C LEU A 222 -4.50 14.99 -5.96
N MET A 223 -3.99 14.92 -7.18
CA MET A 223 -3.15 16.00 -7.74
C MET A 223 -3.87 17.35 -7.71
N GLN A 224 -5.12 17.38 -8.18
CA GLN A 224 -5.94 18.60 -8.17
C GLN A 224 -6.19 19.13 -6.75
N MET A 225 -6.43 18.24 -5.79
CA MET A 225 -6.63 18.62 -4.38
C MET A 225 -5.36 19.24 -3.78
N LEU A 226 -4.20 18.64 -4.02
CA LEU A 226 -2.92 19.14 -3.54
C LEU A 226 -2.56 20.49 -4.19
N GLU A 227 -2.79 20.65 -5.49
CA GLU A 227 -2.61 21.94 -6.20
C GLU A 227 -3.52 23.03 -5.64
N ALA A 228 -4.80 22.72 -5.40
CA ALA A 228 -5.76 23.67 -4.83
C ALA A 228 -5.36 24.15 -3.41
N ARG A 229 -4.61 23.32 -2.67
CA ARG A 229 -4.06 23.65 -1.35
C ARG A 229 -2.68 24.34 -1.42
N GLY A 230 -2.10 24.46 -2.62
CA GLY A 230 -0.74 24.98 -2.81
C GLY A 230 0.36 24.03 -2.32
N GLU A 231 0.03 22.76 -2.13
CA GLU A 231 0.95 21.73 -1.64
C GLU A 231 1.73 21.07 -2.78
N LEU A 232 1.22 21.09 -4.01
CA LEU A 232 1.82 20.46 -5.18
C LEU A 232 1.95 21.44 -6.35
N ASP A 233 3.08 21.39 -7.05
CA ASP A 233 3.26 21.95 -8.38
C ASP A 233 3.64 20.81 -9.34
N ARG A 234 2.70 20.39 -10.20
CA ARG A 234 2.93 19.29 -11.14
C ARG A 234 4.02 19.57 -12.17
N GLY A 235 4.24 20.85 -12.52
CA GLY A 235 5.28 21.25 -13.45
C GLY A 235 6.68 21.02 -12.88
N VAL A 236 6.87 21.33 -11.60
CA VAL A 236 8.12 21.09 -10.84
C VAL A 236 8.38 19.60 -10.66
N GLU A 237 7.33 18.84 -10.32
CA GLU A 237 7.44 17.40 -10.05
C GLU A 237 7.39 16.52 -11.30
N TYR A 238 7.23 17.13 -12.48
CA TYR A 238 7.10 16.45 -13.77
C TYR A 238 5.93 15.44 -13.82
N LEU A 239 4.84 15.76 -13.13
CA LEU A 239 3.61 14.99 -13.14
C LEU A 239 2.72 15.40 -14.34
N PRO A 240 1.87 14.50 -14.86
CA PRO A 240 1.06 14.80 -16.02
C PRO A 240 -0.07 15.78 -15.71
N THR A 241 -0.33 16.65 -16.68
CA THR A 241 -1.53 17.48 -16.76
C THR A 241 -2.80 16.64 -16.92
N ASP A 242 -3.97 17.26 -16.69
CA ASP A 242 -5.26 16.57 -16.80
C ASP A 242 -5.51 16.00 -18.21
N SER A 243 -5.12 16.73 -19.26
CA SER A 243 -5.23 16.27 -20.65
C SER A 243 -4.30 15.08 -20.91
N GLU A 244 -3.06 15.11 -20.42
CA GLU A 244 -2.13 13.99 -20.57
C GLU A 244 -2.61 12.74 -19.82
N VAL A 245 -3.20 12.89 -18.63
CA VAL A 245 -3.82 11.78 -17.90
C VAL A 245 -4.97 11.18 -18.72
N GLN A 246 -5.82 12.01 -19.32
CA GLN A 246 -6.94 11.55 -20.14
C GLN A 246 -6.45 10.77 -21.38
N GLU A 247 -5.45 11.29 -22.08
CA GLU A 247 -4.83 10.63 -23.23
C GLU A 247 -4.21 9.28 -22.87
N ARG A 248 -3.50 9.20 -21.73
CA ARG A 248 -2.92 7.95 -21.22
C ARG A 248 -4.01 6.93 -20.90
N ARG A 249 -5.08 7.34 -20.21
CA ARG A 249 -6.21 6.44 -19.90
C ARG A 249 -6.87 5.88 -21.15
N ALA A 250 -7.04 6.68 -22.20
CA ALA A 250 -7.59 6.21 -23.47
C ALA A 250 -6.73 5.11 -24.13
N ARG A 251 -5.43 5.04 -23.80
CA ARG A 251 -4.50 3.97 -24.20
C ARG A 251 -4.37 2.83 -23.19
N GLY A 252 -5.12 2.85 -22.08
CA GLY A 252 -4.98 1.88 -21.00
C GLY A 252 -3.73 2.07 -20.13
N GLU A 253 -3.12 3.26 -20.17
CA GLU A 253 -1.91 3.59 -19.42
C GLU A 253 -2.26 4.36 -18.13
N GLY A 254 -1.77 3.86 -16.99
CA GLY A 254 -1.82 4.57 -15.71
C GLY A 254 -0.58 5.46 -15.46
N LEU A 255 -0.43 5.93 -14.23
CA LEU A 255 0.82 6.55 -13.78
C LEU A 255 1.93 5.50 -13.67
N THR A 256 3.15 5.90 -14.01
CA THR A 256 4.36 5.09 -13.82
C THR A 256 4.75 5.05 -12.36
N ARG A 257 5.56 4.05 -11.97
CA ARG A 257 6.02 3.89 -10.59
C ARG A 257 6.79 5.11 -10.04
N PRO A 258 7.66 5.81 -10.80
CA PRO A 258 8.25 7.07 -10.36
C PRO A 258 7.24 8.22 -10.16
N GLU A 259 6.17 8.29 -10.96
CA GLU A 259 5.09 9.26 -10.75
C GLU A 259 4.28 8.93 -9.49
N LEU A 260 4.02 7.64 -9.26
CA LEU A 260 3.35 7.16 -8.03
C LEU A 260 4.19 7.41 -6.77
N ALA A 261 5.52 7.30 -6.86
CA ALA A 261 6.45 7.58 -5.76
C ALA A 261 6.34 9.04 -5.29
N VAL A 262 6.28 9.99 -6.24
CA VAL A 262 6.04 11.40 -5.95
C VAL A 262 4.69 11.57 -5.25
N LEU A 263 3.60 11.04 -5.82
CA LEU A 263 2.28 11.18 -5.21
C LEU A 263 2.18 10.54 -3.82
N LEU A 264 2.85 9.42 -3.59
CA LEU A 264 2.89 8.77 -2.28
C LEU A 264 3.51 9.69 -1.22
N ALA A 265 4.62 10.37 -1.55
CA ALA A 265 5.28 11.31 -0.64
C ALA A 265 4.36 12.49 -0.29
N TYR A 266 3.77 13.15 -1.31
CA TYR A 266 2.85 14.26 -1.08
C TYR A 266 1.60 13.84 -0.31
N ALA A 267 1.03 12.67 -0.59
CA ALA A 267 -0.12 12.15 0.14
C ALA A 267 0.20 11.97 1.64
N LYS A 268 1.39 11.48 1.97
CA LYS A 268 1.84 11.33 3.36
C LYS A 268 2.05 12.68 4.05
N LEU A 269 2.70 13.63 3.38
CA LEU A 269 2.98 14.96 3.94
C LEU A 269 1.69 15.75 4.20
N SER A 270 0.75 15.70 3.24
CA SER A 270 -0.56 16.32 3.37
C SER A 270 -1.34 15.71 4.53
N LEU A 271 -1.45 14.38 4.56
CA LEU A 271 -2.16 13.66 5.62
C LEU A 271 -1.53 13.86 7.00
N TYR A 272 -0.20 13.84 7.11
CA TYR A 272 0.52 14.14 8.34
C TYR A 272 0.12 15.51 8.89
N SER A 273 0.10 16.53 8.03
CA SER A 273 -0.23 17.91 8.42
C SER A 273 -1.68 18.02 8.91
N GLU A 274 -2.63 17.38 8.21
CA GLU A 274 -4.03 17.34 8.61
C GLU A 274 -4.22 16.61 9.96
N LEU A 275 -3.55 15.46 10.15
CA LEU A 275 -3.64 14.69 11.39
C LEU A 275 -3.01 15.42 12.57
N LEU A 276 -1.84 16.04 12.39
CA LEU A 276 -1.15 16.78 13.44
C LEU A 276 -1.99 17.97 13.94
N ALA A 277 -2.70 18.64 13.03
CA ALA A 277 -3.59 19.75 13.34
C ALA A 277 -4.91 19.32 14.01
N SER A 278 -5.22 18.02 14.02
CA SER A 278 -6.43 17.46 14.62
C SER A 278 -6.22 17.02 16.07
N ASP A 279 -7.29 16.49 16.69
CA ASP A 279 -7.26 15.83 18.01
C ASP A 279 -6.90 14.33 17.93
N VAL A 280 -6.72 13.76 16.73
CA VAL A 280 -6.42 12.34 16.55
C VAL A 280 -5.19 11.91 17.34
N PRO A 281 -4.02 12.60 17.28
CA PRO A 281 -2.83 12.18 18.00
C PRO A 281 -2.97 12.21 19.53
N ASP A 282 -3.98 12.88 20.07
CA ASP A 282 -4.24 12.93 21.51
C ASP A 282 -5.07 11.75 22.01
N ASN A 283 -5.67 10.98 21.11
CA ASN A 283 -6.55 9.88 21.48
C ASN A 283 -5.79 8.81 22.27
N ALA A 284 -6.32 8.44 23.44
CA ALA A 284 -5.71 7.44 24.32
C ALA A 284 -5.57 6.06 23.66
N TYR A 285 -6.42 5.73 22.67
CA TYR A 285 -6.34 4.49 21.91
C TYR A 285 -5.03 4.36 21.12
N LEU A 286 -4.37 5.48 20.79
CA LEU A 286 -3.11 5.52 20.05
C LEU A 286 -1.87 5.52 20.96
N ALA A 287 -2.04 5.30 22.27
CA ALA A 287 -0.90 5.20 23.19
C ALA A 287 0.06 4.06 22.76
N ASP A 288 -0.48 2.92 22.32
CA ASP A 288 0.31 1.78 21.90
C ASP A 288 1.10 2.06 20.60
N GLU A 289 0.58 2.90 19.69
CA GLU A 289 1.31 3.31 18.47
C GLU A 289 2.60 4.08 18.80
N LEU A 290 2.55 4.90 19.85
CA LEU A 290 3.73 5.60 20.34
C LEU A 290 4.75 4.62 20.93
N VAL A 291 4.29 3.61 21.67
CA VAL A 291 5.18 2.60 22.29
C VAL A 291 5.87 1.76 21.22
N HIS A 292 5.11 1.25 20.24
CA HIS A 292 5.62 0.41 19.15
C HIS A 292 6.56 1.15 18.18
N TYR A 293 6.60 2.49 18.22
CA TYR A 293 7.58 3.28 17.47
C TYR A 293 9.01 3.08 18.00
N PHE A 294 9.17 2.88 19.32
CA PHE A 294 10.48 2.81 19.96
C PHE A 294 10.98 1.36 20.09
N PRO A 295 12.31 1.15 20.13
CA PRO A 295 12.90 -0.16 20.43
C PRO A 295 12.44 -0.75 21.77
N HIS A 296 12.30 -2.08 21.86
CA HIS A 296 11.85 -2.81 23.05
C HIS A 296 12.68 -2.48 24.29
N ALA A 297 14.00 -2.31 24.16
CA ALA A 297 14.85 -1.92 25.28
C ALA A 297 14.43 -0.59 25.92
N LEU A 298 13.93 0.37 25.12
CA LEU A 298 13.41 1.64 25.63
C LEU A 298 12.02 1.47 26.24
N GLN A 299 11.16 0.64 25.64
CA GLN A 299 9.83 0.32 26.17
C GLN A 299 9.91 -0.29 27.57
N GLU A 300 10.84 -1.21 27.80
CA GLU A 300 11.00 -1.91 29.08
C GLU A 300 11.68 -1.05 30.15
N ARG A 301 12.74 -0.33 29.78
CA ARG A 301 13.60 0.37 30.76
C ARG A 301 13.16 1.80 31.05
N PHE A 302 12.51 2.46 30.09
CA PHE A 302 12.12 3.86 30.19
C PHE A 302 10.70 4.14 29.64
N PRO A 303 9.66 3.41 30.10
CA PRO A 303 8.29 3.61 29.61
C PRO A 303 7.77 5.03 29.84
N ASP A 304 8.14 5.67 30.96
CA ASP A 304 7.74 7.05 31.27
C ASP A 304 8.37 8.08 30.31
N ALA A 305 9.56 7.81 29.80
CA ALA A 305 10.21 8.66 28.80
C ALA A 305 9.49 8.62 27.44
N ILE A 306 8.86 7.49 27.12
CA ILE A 306 8.03 7.33 25.92
C ILE A 306 6.68 8.04 26.11
N THR A 307 5.98 7.78 27.22
CA THR A 307 4.64 8.35 27.44
C THR A 307 4.67 9.89 27.56
N SER A 308 5.76 10.44 28.12
CA SER A 308 5.99 11.89 28.22
C SER A 308 6.75 12.50 27.04
N HIS A 309 6.97 11.75 25.96
CA HIS A 309 7.78 12.19 24.83
C HIS A 309 7.26 13.51 24.23
N ARG A 310 8.16 14.49 24.08
CA ARG A 310 7.82 15.85 23.63
C ARG A 310 7.24 15.90 22.22
N LEU A 311 7.62 14.95 21.36
CA LEU A 311 7.12 14.81 19.98
C LEU A 311 6.08 13.69 19.83
N ARG A 312 5.38 13.34 20.91
CA ARG A 312 4.35 12.28 20.89
C ARG A 312 3.34 12.47 19.75
N ARG A 313 2.85 13.71 19.56
CA ARG A 313 1.83 14.00 18.54
C ARG A 313 2.38 13.79 17.14
N GLU A 314 3.60 14.26 16.88
CA GLU A 314 4.29 14.18 15.60
C GLU A 314 4.60 12.72 15.24
N ILE A 315 5.07 11.92 16.21
CA ILE A 315 5.33 10.49 16.01
C ILE A 315 4.02 9.76 15.65
N ILE A 316 2.96 9.96 16.43
CA ILE A 316 1.65 9.31 16.19
C ILE A 316 1.08 9.73 14.83
N ALA A 317 1.10 11.02 14.50
CA ALA A 317 0.63 11.52 13.21
C ALA A 317 1.42 10.91 12.03
N THR A 318 2.75 10.80 12.18
CA THR A 318 3.62 10.18 11.17
C THR A 318 3.32 8.71 10.98
N GLN A 319 3.20 7.94 12.06
CA GLN A 319 2.91 6.51 12.01
C GLN A 319 1.54 6.24 11.40
N LEU A 320 0.53 7.03 11.77
CA LEU A 320 -0.82 6.88 11.25
C LEU A 320 -0.92 7.26 9.77
N ALA A 321 -0.25 8.34 9.36
CA ALA A 321 -0.17 8.74 7.95
C ALA A 321 0.53 7.65 7.12
N ASN A 322 1.62 7.08 7.62
CA ASN A 322 2.30 5.96 7.00
C ASN A 322 1.40 4.73 6.90
N ALA A 323 0.72 4.32 7.99
CA ALA A 323 -0.15 3.15 8.00
C ALA A 323 -1.29 3.28 6.97
N LEU A 324 -2.01 4.40 6.99
CA LEU A 324 -3.11 4.68 6.05
C LEU A 324 -2.66 4.68 4.59
N ILE A 325 -1.62 5.44 4.28
CA ILE A 325 -1.15 5.61 2.89
C ILE A 325 -0.45 4.35 2.39
N ASN A 326 0.32 3.65 3.23
CA ASN A 326 0.99 2.42 2.82
C ASN A 326 -0.01 1.29 2.55
N GLN A 327 -1.10 1.20 3.33
CA GLN A 327 -2.09 0.15 3.18
C GLN A 327 -3.17 0.49 2.13
N GLY A 328 -3.54 1.76 2.00
CA GLY A 328 -4.57 2.20 1.06
C GLY A 328 -4.03 2.65 -0.30
N GLY A 329 -2.80 3.15 -0.36
CA GLY A 329 -2.21 3.77 -1.55
C GLY A 329 -2.35 5.30 -1.59
N PRO A 330 -1.68 5.98 -2.55
CA PRO A 330 -1.54 7.44 -2.55
C PRO A 330 -2.86 8.21 -2.54
N ALA A 331 -3.86 7.74 -3.29
CA ALA A 331 -5.12 8.46 -3.48
C ALA A 331 -6.20 8.14 -2.44
N THR A 332 -5.87 7.36 -1.40
CA THR A 332 -6.86 6.84 -0.43
C THR A 332 -7.67 7.92 0.25
N ILE A 333 -6.99 8.97 0.74
CA ILE A 333 -7.65 10.04 1.49
C ILE A 333 -8.60 10.82 0.58
N ALA A 334 -8.13 11.21 -0.60
CA ALA A 334 -8.96 11.89 -1.60
C ALA A 334 -10.19 11.04 -1.97
N ARG A 335 -9.99 9.74 -2.22
CA ARG A 335 -11.06 8.79 -2.55
C ARG A 335 -12.12 8.73 -1.45
N ILE A 336 -11.70 8.46 -0.21
CA ILE A 336 -12.64 8.28 0.91
C ILE A 336 -13.34 9.62 1.22
N ALA A 337 -12.59 10.72 1.30
CA ALA A 337 -13.13 12.03 1.64
C ALA A 337 -14.22 12.47 0.66
N ASP A 338 -14.02 12.30 -0.65
CA ASP A 338 -15.03 12.67 -1.63
C ASP A 338 -16.26 11.71 -1.61
N GLN A 339 -16.08 10.44 -1.21
CA GLN A 339 -17.16 9.44 -1.12
C GLN A 339 -18.04 9.59 0.13
N THR A 340 -17.51 10.16 1.20
CA THR A 340 -18.18 10.25 2.51
C THR A 340 -18.44 11.69 2.94
N GLY A 341 -17.75 12.66 2.35
CA GLY A 341 -17.77 14.06 2.79
C GLY A 341 -17.09 14.30 4.13
N THR A 342 -16.23 13.37 4.58
CA THR A 342 -15.57 13.43 5.90
C THR A 342 -14.12 13.90 5.81
N ASP A 343 -13.61 14.48 6.88
CA ASP A 343 -12.22 14.94 6.99
C ASP A 343 -11.23 13.79 7.25
N ALA A 344 -9.93 14.08 7.12
CA ALA A 344 -8.86 13.11 7.37
C ALA A 344 -8.87 12.54 8.80
N ALA A 345 -9.31 13.32 9.78
CA ALA A 345 -9.38 12.90 11.18
C ALA A 345 -10.45 11.82 11.39
N ALA A 346 -11.64 11.98 10.81
CA ALA A 346 -12.68 10.96 10.81
C ALA A 346 -12.24 9.70 10.07
N ILE A 347 -11.61 9.85 8.90
CA ILE A 347 -11.09 8.73 8.09
C ILE A 347 -10.07 7.92 8.90
N ALA A 348 -9.14 8.60 9.58
CA ALA A 348 -8.16 7.95 10.45
C ALA A 348 -8.78 7.15 11.59
N ARG A 349 -9.78 7.70 12.29
CA ARG A 349 -10.49 6.96 13.35
C ARG A 349 -11.23 5.74 12.80
N ALA A 350 -11.90 5.87 11.65
CA ALA A 350 -12.60 4.77 11.01
C ALA A 350 -11.63 3.68 10.51
N PHE A 351 -10.47 4.07 9.98
CA PHE A 351 -9.41 3.14 9.59
C PHE A 351 -8.92 2.32 10.78
N LEU A 352 -8.66 2.95 11.93
CA LEU A 352 -8.24 2.24 13.17
C LEU A 352 -9.28 1.21 13.59
N VAL A 353 -10.57 1.59 13.57
CA VAL A 353 -11.66 0.66 13.87
C VAL A 353 -11.60 -0.57 12.97
N VAL A 354 -11.44 -0.39 11.66
CA VAL A 354 -11.41 -1.50 10.69
C VAL A 354 -10.15 -2.34 10.84
N ARG A 355 -8.97 -1.70 10.89
CA ARG A 355 -7.67 -2.36 11.03
C ARG A 355 -7.68 -3.31 12.21
N ASP A 356 -8.17 -2.84 13.34
CA ASP A 356 -8.09 -3.59 14.57
C ASP A 356 -9.26 -4.57 14.68
N SER A 357 -10.49 -4.21 14.32
CA SER A 357 -11.64 -5.14 14.39
C SER A 357 -11.47 -6.38 13.51
N PHE A 358 -10.84 -6.24 12.34
CA PHE A 358 -10.57 -7.36 11.43
C PHE A 358 -9.22 -8.05 11.68
N GLY A 359 -8.40 -7.56 12.61
CA GLY A 359 -7.07 -8.13 12.88
C GLY A 359 -6.13 -8.06 11.68
N LEU A 360 -6.23 -7.00 10.87
CA LEU A 360 -5.45 -6.86 9.63
C LEU A 360 -3.93 -6.98 9.83
N PRO A 361 -3.31 -6.46 10.92
CA PRO A 361 -1.88 -6.62 11.13
C PRO A 361 -1.41 -8.09 11.15
N ALA A 362 -2.20 -9.00 11.74
CA ALA A 362 -1.85 -10.41 11.80
C ALA A 362 -1.94 -11.10 10.43
N ILE A 363 -2.95 -10.72 9.62
CA ILE A 363 -3.10 -11.23 8.25
C ILE A 363 -1.94 -10.73 7.39
N THR A 364 -1.62 -9.44 7.45
CA THR A 364 -0.49 -8.84 6.73
C THR A 364 0.83 -9.48 7.12
N ALA A 365 1.08 -9.72 8.41
CA ALA A 365 2.30 -10.40 8.87
C ALA A 365 2.41 -11.84 8.34
N ALA A 366 1.29 -12.57 8.24
CA ALA A 366 1.26 -13.90 7.64
C ALA A 366 1.57 -13.87 6.14
N ILE A 367 1.15 -12.81 5.42
CA ILE A 367 1.51 -12.59 4.01
C ILE A 367 2.98 -12.17 3.88
N ASP A 368 3.48 -11.30 4.76
CA ASP A 368 4.90 -10.88 4.81
C ASP A 368 5.83 -12.11 4.95
N ALA A 369 5.42 -13.10 5.76
CA ALA A 369 6.18 -14.34 5.96
C ALA A 369 6.31 -15.22 4.70
N LEU A 370 5.60 -14.91 3.61
CA LEU A 370 5.68 -15.59 2.31
C LEU A 370 6.64 -14.91 1.33
N ASP A 371 7.31 -13.82 1.73
CA ASP A 371 8.26 -13.14 0.85
C ASP A 371 9.35 -14.09 0.35
N ALA A 372 9.66 -14.00 -0.95
CA ALA A 372 10.52 -14.91 -1.70
C ALA A 372 10.17 -16.42 -1.64
N LYS A 373 9.02 -16.81 -1.04
CA LYS A 373 8.56 -18.21 -0.97
C LYS A 373 7.46 -18.54 -1.98
N ILE A 374 6.72 -17.53 -2.44
CA ILE A 374 5.69 -17.64 -3.49
C ILE A 374 5.96 -16.62 -4.60
N PRO A 375 5.36 -16.75 -5.79
CA PRO A 375 5.50 -15.73 -6.82
C PRO A 375 4.97 -14.37 -6.34
N GLY A 376 5.76 -13.30 -6.48
CA GLY A 376 5.40 -11.97 -5.96
C GLY A 376 4.05 -11.44 -6.49
N ALA A 377 3.64 -11.82 -7.70
CA ALA A 377 2.33 -11.48 -8.23
C ALA A 377 1.18 -12.11 -7.41
N VAL A 378 1.37 -13.31 -6.87
CA VAL A 378 0.40 -13.98 -5.97
C VAL A 378 0.37 -13.24 -4.64
N GLN A 379 1.54 -12.91 -4.07
CA GLN A 379 1.63 -12.19 -2.80
C GLN A 379 0.96 -10.80 -2.88
N LEU A 380 1.16 -10.06 -3.97
CA LEU A 380 0.47 -8.79 -4.23
C LEU A 380 -1.05 -8.95 -4.36
N ARG A 381 -1.56 -10.09 -4.85
CA ARG A 381 -3.01 -10.36 -4.82
C ARG A 381 -3.52 -10.52 -3.38
N LEU A 382 -2.78 -11.20 -2.51
CA LEU A 382 -3.17 -11.36 -1.10
C LEU A 382 -3.25 -10.01 -0.40
N TYR A 383 -2.27 -9.13 -0.60
CA TYR A 383 -2.32 -7.77 -0.05
C TYR A 383 -3.46 -6.93 -0.63
N ALA A 384 -3.79 -7.09 -1.91
CA ALA A 384 -4.92 -6.39 -2.52
C ALA A 384 -6.26 -6.77 -1.88
N GLU A 385 -6.49 -8.05 -1.54
CA GLU A 385 -7.72 -8.47 -0.82
C GLU A 385 -7.84 -7.77 0.56
N VAL A 386 -6.71 -7.62 1.26
CA VAL A 386 -6.65 -6.89 2.54
C VAL A 386 -6.92 -5.39 2.35
N GLN A 387 -6.37 -4.79 1.29
CA GLN A 387 -6.57 -3.38 0.93
C GLN A 387 -8.03 -3.10 0.56
N ASP A 388 -8.64 -3.96 -0.25
CA ASP A 388 -10.03 -3.82 -0.69
C ASP A 388 -11.01 -3.90 0.49
N LEU A 389 -10.80 -4.87 1.38
CA LEU A 389 -11.57 -4.97 2.62
C LEU A 389 -11.40 -3.71 3.48
N MET A 390 -10.16 -3.26 3.70
CA MET A 390 -9.86 -2.07 4.49
C MET A 390 -10.59 -0.85 3.95
N LEU A 391 -10.45 -0.55 2.66
CA LEU A 391 -11.09 0.60 2.03
C LEU A 391 -12.61 0.53 2.12
N ALA A 392 -13.19 -0.61 1.74
CA ALA A 392 -14.65 -0.79 1.74
C ALA A 392 -15.24 -0.64 3.14
N ARG A 393 -14.59 -1.24 4.16
CA ARG A 393 -15.09 -1.18 5.54
C ARG A 393 -14.79 0.14 6.22
N THR A 394 -13.75 0.88 5.84
CA THR A 394 -13.53 2.24 6.36
C THR A 394 -14.65 3.19 5.93
N ILE A 395 -15.04 3.13 4.65
CA ILE A 395 -16.20 3.86 4.13
C ILE A 395 -17.49 3.44 4.86
N TRP A 396 -17.66 2.14 5.09
CA TRP A 396 -18.81 1.63 5.83
C TRP A 396 -18.86 2.18 7.26
N VAL A 397 -17.74 2.18 7.99
CA VAL A 397 -17.67 2.69 9.37
C VAL A 397 -18.03 4.18 9.40
N LEU A 398 -17.50 4.98 8.47
CA LEU A 398 -17.82 6.41 8.37
C LEU A 398 -19.30 6.70 8.15
N ARG A 399 -20.02 5.80 7.48
CA ARG A 399 -21.45 5.97 7.16
C ARG A 399 -22.38 5.46 8.25
N ASN A 400 -21.96 4.46 9.02
CA ASN A 400 -22.88 3.66 9.84
C ASN A 400 -22.53 3.66 11.34
N VAL A 401 -21.34 4.11 11.73
CA VAL A 401 -20.87 3.99 13.11
C VAL A 401 -20.65 5.36 13.73
N ASN A 402 -21.24 5.55 14.90
CA ASN A 402 -20.95 6.71 15.73
C ASN A 402 -19.79 6.39 16.68
N LEU A 403 -18.71 7.16 16.59
CA LEU A 403 -17.51 6.99 17.42
C LEU A 403 -17.54 7.80 18.73
N ALA A 404 -18.70 8.34 19.13
CA ALA A 404 -18.85 9.06 20.40
C ALA A 404 -18.48 8.23 21.63
N ALA A 405 -18.63 6.90 21.56
CA ALA A 405 -18.21 5.97 22.63
C ALA A 405 -16.67 5.77 22.70
N GLY A 406 -15.92 6.29 21.73
CA GLY A 406 -14.47 6.10 21.59
C GLY A 406 -14.10 4.92 20.68
N ILE A 407 -12.85 4.91 20.20
CA ILE A 407 -12.36 3.91 19.24
C ILE A 407 -12.29 2.52 19.88
N GLY A 408 -11.74 2.41 21.10
CA GLY A 408 -11.54 1.13 21.79
C GLY A 408 -12.83 0.32 21.99
N PRO A 409 -13.90 0.88 22.58
CA PRO A 409 -15.16 0.17 22.74
C PRO A 409 -15.79 -0.28 21.42
N VAL A 410 -15.70 0.56 20.38
CA VAL A 410 -16.19 0.23 19.04
C VAL A 410 -15.38 -0.92 18.43
N VAL A 411 -14.04 -0.88 18.53
CA VAL A 411 -13.18 -1.99 18.10
C VAL A 411 -13.55 -3.29 18.82
N ALA A 412 -13.72 -3.25 20.14
CA ALA A 412 -14.03 -4.44 20.92
C ALA A 412 -15.38 -5.05 20.48
N GLN A 413 -16.39 -4.20 20.23
CA GLN A 413 -17.70 -4.62 19.76
C GLN A 413 -17.61 -5.29 18.37
N TYR A 414 -17.02 -4.61 17.39
CA TYR A 414 -16.96 -5.12 16.02
C TYR A 414 -16.06 -6.35 15.91
N ARG A 415 -14.92 -6.37 16.63
CA ARG A 415 -14.06 -7.56 16.74
C ARG A 415 -14.85 -8.77 17.23
N ALA A 416 -15.57 -8.64 18.34
CA ALA A 416 -16.35 -9.75 18.90
C ALA A 416 -17.43 -10.25 17.92
N GLY A 417 -18.09 -9.33 17.21
CA GLY A 417 -19.07 -9.68 16.17
C GLY A 417 -18.46 -10.41 14.98
N ILE A 418 -17.29 -9.97 14.50
CA ILE A 418 -16.57 -10.57 13.37
C ILE A 418 -16.01 -11.94 13.76
N GLU A 419 -15.42 -12.09 14.95
CA GLU A 419 -14.91 -13.37 15.46
C GLU A 419 -16.05 -14.37 15.65
N ALA A 420 -17.20 -13.93 16.20
CA ALA A 420 -18.39 -14.77 16.30
C ALA A 420 -18.91 -15.18 14.93
N LEU A 421 -18.92 -14.29 13.94
CA LEU A 421 -19.29 -14.61 12.56
C LEU A 421 -18.34 -15.65 11.95
N ASP A 422 -17.03 -15.50 12.13
CA ASP A 422 -16.03 -16.44 11.61
C ASP A 422 -16.29 -17.87 12.11
N THR A 423 -16.67 -18.04 13.38
CA THR A 423 -16.98 -19.36 13.95
C THR A 423 -18.21 -20.04 13.36
N VAL A 424 -19.19 -19.28 12.85
CA VAL A 424 -20.44 -19.81 12.28
C VAL A 424 -20.51 -19.64 10.77
N LEU A 425 -19.41 -19.24 10.14
CA LEU A 425 -19.39 -18.83 8.74
C LEU A 425 -19.74 -20.00 7.82
N ASP A 426 -19.21 -21.19 8.10
CA ASP A 426 -19.47 -22.41 7.30
C ASP A 426 -20.95 -22.80 7.31
N GLU A 427 -21.63 -22.60 8.44
CA GLU A 427 -23.05 -22.94 8.63
C GLU A 427 -23.98 -21.91 7.99
N THR A 428 -23.59 -20.63 8.03
CA THR A 428 -24.46 -19.50 7.64
C THR A 428 -24.29 -19.07 6.18
N LEU A 429 -23.16 -19.39 5.55
CA LEU A 429 -22.94 -19.01 4.15
C LEU A 429 -23.92 -19.70 3.20
N PRO A 430 -24.43 -19.01 2.18
CA PRO A 430 -25.14 -19.64 1.08
C PRO A 430 -24.21 -20.56 0.28
N GLU A 431 -24.78 -21.57 -0.39
CA GLU A 431 -24.01 -22.58 -1.13
C GLU A 431 -23.11 -21.99 -2.22
N ASN A 432 -23.59 -20.97 -2.94
CA ASN A 432 -22.80 -20.26 -3.94
C ASN A 432 -21.58 -19.55 -3.33
N TRP A 433 -21.69 -19.03 -2.11
CA TRP A 433 -20.55 -18.40 -1.42
C TRP A 433 -19.56 -19.42 -0.88
N ARG A 434 -20.04 -20.54 -0.33
CA ARG A 434 -19.18 -21.66 0.05
C ARG A 434 -18.40 -22.17 -1.15
N ALA A 435 -19.08 -22.47 -2.26
CA ALA A 435 -18.43 -22.93 -3.49
C ALA A 435 -17.41 -21.91 -4.03
N TRP A 436 -17.72 -20.61 -4.02
CA TRP A 436 -16.78 -19.57 -4.42
C TRP A 436 -15.55 -19.53 -3.50
N ARG A 437 -15.76 -19.55 -2.18
CA ARG A 437 -14.68 -19.50 -1.18
C ARG A 437 -13.80 -20.73 -1.29
N ASP A 438 -14.38 -21.91 -1.37
CA ASP A 438 -13.64 -23.18 -1.47
C ASP A 438 -12.85 -23.25 -2.78
N GLY A 439 -13.41 -22.74 -3.88
CA GLY A 439 -12.69 -22.54 -5.13
C GLY A 439 -11.52 -21.56 -5.00
N LYS A 440 -11.71 -20.47 -4.26
CA LYS A 440 -10.64 -19.48 -3.98
C LYS A 440 -9.53 -20.08 -3.11
N ILE A 441 -9.88 -20.87 -2.10
CA ILE A 441 -8.91 -21.60 -1.27
C ILE A 441 -8.09 -22.54 -2.15
N ALA A 442 -8.73 -23.34 -3.00
CA ALA A 442 -8.05 -24.25 -3.92
C ALA A 442 -7.11 -23.51 -4.89
N GLU A 443 -7.53 -22.37 -5.44
CA GLU A 443 -6.69 -21.50 -6.29
C GLU A 443 -5.43 -21.03 -5.55
N LEU A 444 -5.57 -20.55 -4.32
CA LEU A 444 -4.46 -20.03 -3.52
C LEU A 444 -3.51 -21.14 -3.08
N VAL A 445 -4.03 -22.29 -2.65
CA VAL A 445 -3.22 -23.47 -2.30
C VAL A 445 -2.44 -23.97 -3.51
N ALA A 446 -3.07 -24.04 -4.69
CA ALA A 446 -2.37 -24.38 -5.93
C ALA A 446 -1.27 -23.37 -6.28
N ALA A 447 -1.40 -22.12 -5.86
CA ALA A 447 -0.39 -21.07 -5.96
C ALA A 447 0.62 -21.06 -4.80
N GLN A 448 0.71 -22.16 -4.03
CA GLN A 448 1.64 -22.38 -2.92
C GLN A 448 1.41 -21.51 -1.67
N VAL A 449 0.23 -20.91 -1.53
CA VAL A 449 -0.17 -20.25 -0.28
C VAL A 449 -0.54 -21.33 0.75
N PRO A 450 -0.04 -21.25 2.00
CA PRO A 450 -0.43 -22.20 3.05
C PRO A 450 -1.95 -22.20 3.26
N GLU A 451 -2.54 -23.39 3.46
CA GLU A 451 -3.99 -23.58 3.50
C GLU A 451 -4.68 -22.69 4.55
N ASP A 452 -4.11 -22.56 5.74
CA ASP A 452 -4.65 -21.70 6.80
C ASP A 452 -4.74 -20.23 6.37
N LEU A 453 -3.72 -19.72 5.67
CA LEU A 453 -3.73 -18.35 5.17
C LEU A 453 -4.66 -18.22 3.96
N ALA A 454 -4.69 -19.21 3.07
CA ALA A 454 -5.62 -19.25 1.95
C ALA A 454 -7.08 -19.17 2.43
N ARG A 455 -7.43 -19.92 3.48
CA ARG A 455 -8.74 -19.87 4.14
C ARG A 455 -9.02 -18.47 4.71
N LYS A 456 -8.09 -17.92 5.50
CA LYS A 456 -8.24 -16.57 6.08
C LYS A 456 -8.48 -15.50 5.00
N VAL A 457 -7.67 -15.49 3.94
CA VAL A 457 -7.79 -14.51 2.85
C VAL A 457 -9.08 -14.71 2.05
N ALA A 458 -9.43 -15.96 1.71
CA ALA A 458 -10.68 -16.25 1.00
C ALA A 458 -11.93 -15.89 1.84
N SER A 459 -11.83 -15.97 3.18
CA SER A 459 -12.89 -15.56 4.10
C SER A 459 -13.01 -14.04 4.28
N LEU A 460 -12.05 -13.21 3.85
CA LEU A 460 -12.13 -11.75 4.05
C LEU A 460 -13.37 -11.13 3.40
N ARG A 461 -13.73 -11.58 2.19
CA ARG A 461 -14.90 -11.08 1.48
C ARG A 461 -16.20 -11.36 2.24
N PRO A 462 -16.54 -12.62 2.62
CA PRO A 462 -17.74 -12.87 3.41
C PRO A 462 -17.66 -12.27 4.83
N LEU A 463 -16.48 -12.24 5.47
CA LEU A 463 -16.30 -11.57 6.76
C LEU A 463 -16.50 -10.04 6.67
N GLY A 464 -16.36 -9.44 5.49
CA GLY A 464 -16.73 -8.05 5.24
C GLY A 464 -18.19 -7.74 5.58
N ALA A 465 -19.10 -8.72 5.49
CA ALA A 465 -20.48 -8.58 5.97
C ALA A 465 -20.58 -8.52 7.51
N GLY A 466 -19.52 -8.88 8.22
CA GLY A 466 -19.43 -8.85 9.68
C GLY A 466 -19.70 -7.47 10.28
N THR A 467 -19.41 -6.38 9.55
CA THR A 467 -19.79 -5.03 9.99
C THR A 467 -21.31 -4.85 10.06
N ASP A 468 -22.03 -5.24 9.00
CA ASP A 468 -23.49 -5.16 8.96
C ASP A 468 -24.15 -6.17 9.90
N ILE A 469 -23.61 -7.38 9.98
CA ILE A 469 -24.12 -8.44 10.86
C ILE A 469 -23.94 -8.06 12.34
N ALA A 470 -22.79 -7.50 12.73
CA ALA A 470 -22.58 -7.04 14.10
C ALA A 470 -23.52 -5.89 14.47
N LEU A 471 -23.74 -4.94 13.55
CA LEU A 471 -24.71 -3.85 13.74
C LEU A 471 -26.15 -4.37 13.82
N LEU A 472 -26.50 -5.33 12.97
CA LEU A 472 -27.81 -6.00 12.94
C LEU A 472 -28.09 -6.74 14.26
N ALA A 473 -27.14 -7.53 14.74
CA ALA A 473 -27.23 -8.23 16.02
C ALA A 473 -27.45 -7.26 17.18
N GLN A 474 -26.69 -6.16 17.21
CA GLN A 474 -26.85 -5.11 18.23
C GLN A 474 -28.23 -4.45 18.17
N THR A 475 -28.69 -4.08 16.97
CA THR A 475 -29.94 -3.33 16.78
C THR A 475 -31.17 -4.18 17.11
N THR A 476 -31.11 -5.48 16.81
CA THR A 476 -32.23 -6.41 17.00
C THR A 476 -32.18 -7.19 18.32
N GLY A 477 -31.05 -7.15 19.04
CA GLY A 477 -30.82 -7.96 20.23
C GLY A 477 -30.68 -9.47 19.95
N ARG A 478 -30.50 -9.86 18.68
CA ARG A 478 -30.32 -11.25 18.25
C ARG A 478 -28.87 -11.68 18.32
N SER A 479 -28.64 -12.99 18.33
CA SER A 479 -27.28 -13.53 18.24
C SER A 479 -26.67 -13.27 16.85
N VAL A 480 -25.34 -13.24 16.78
CA VAL A 480 -24.60 -13.08 15.51
C VAL A 480 -24.96 -14.18 14.51
N ALA A 481 -25.17 -15.42 14.98
CA ALA A 481 -25.57 -16.53 14.12
C ALA A 481 -26.95 -16.32 13.48
N GLU A 482 -27.96 -15.90 14.27
CA GLU A 482 -29.30 -15.60 13.75
C GLU A 482 -29.28 -14.40 12.78
N ALA A 483 -28.49 -13.38 13.11
CA ALA A 483 -28.30 -12.20 12.27
C ALA A 483 -27.62 -12.56 10.94
N ALA A 484 -26.54 -13.34 10.98
CA ALA A 484 -25.81 -13.80 9.80
C ALA A 484 -26.69 -14.67 8.88
N ALA A 485 -27.37 -15.68 9.45
CA ALA A 485 -28.26 -16.55 8.68
C ALA A 485 -29.35 -15.74 7.96
N THR A 486 -29.92 -14.74 8.63
CA THR A 486 -30.97 -13.89 8.05
C THR A 486 -30.40 -12.92 7.01
N PHE A 487 -29.25 -12.30 7.29
CA PHE A 487 -28.58 -11.37 6.37
C PHE A 487 -28.19 -12.04 5.06
N PHE A 488 -27.55 -13.21 5.12
CA PHE A 488 -27.18 -13.96 3.93
C PHE A 488 -28.41 -14.51 3.17
N ALA A 489 -29.45 -14.95 3.88
CA ALA A 489 -30.71 -15.35 3.24
C ALA A 489 -31.39 -14.19 2.51
N ALA A 490 -31.37 -12.98 3.09
CA ALA A 490 -31.90 -11.77 2.46
C ALA A 490 -31.08 -11.38 1.22
N GLY A 491 -29.74 -11.38 1.32
CA GLY A 491 -28.84 -11.10 0.20
C GLY A 491 -29.07 -12.03 -0.99
N LEU A 492 -29.17 -13.34 -0.72
CA LEU A 492 -29.48 -14.35 -1.73
C LEU A 492 -30.87 -14.14 -2.35
N TYR A 493 -31.88 -13.86 -1.51
CA TYR A 493 -33.25 -13.69 -1.98
C TYR A 493 -33.37 -12.51 -2.95
N PHE A 494 -32.73 -11.38 -2.66
CA PHE A 494 -32.76 -10.16 -3.46
C PHE A 494 -31.69 -10.05 -4.55
N ALA A 495 -30.90 -11.10 -4.77
CA ALA A 495 -29.78 -11.11 -5.71
C ALA A 495 -28.72 -10.01 -5.41
N GLY A 496 -28.59 -9.60 -4.15
CA GLY A 496 -27.60 -8.60 -3.72
C GLY A 496 -26.18 -9.02 -4.07
N ASP A 497 -25.88 -10.31 -3.87
CA ASP A 497 -24.57 -10.89 -4.16
C ASP A 497 -24.25 -10.90 -5.66
N GLU A 498 -25.25 -11.20 -6.49
CA GLU A 498 -25.13 -11.18 -7.94
C GLU A 498 -24.88 -9.75 -8.44
N ILE A 499 -25.56 -8.76 -7.86
CA ILE A 499 -25.32 -7.33 -8.15
C ILE A 499 -23.89 -6.95 -7.78
N ILE A 500 -23.45 -7.24 -6.55
CA ILE A 500 -22.10 -6.89 -6.08
C ILE A 500 -21.02 -7.58 -6.93
N SER A 501 -21.21 -8.86 -7.24
CA SER A 501 -20.27 -9.60 -8.10
C SER A 501 -20.22 -9.06 -9.53
N ALA A 502 -21.37 -8.73 -10.12
CA ALA A 502 -21.43 -8.15 -11.46
C ALA A 502 -20.88 -6.72 -11.50
N ALA A 503 -21.06 -5.95 -10.43
CA ALA A 503 -20.56 -4.59 -10.31
C ALA A 503 -19.03 -4.55 -10.46
N GLY A 504 -18.30 -5.53 -9.91
CA GLY A 504 -16.84 -5.62 -10.05
C GLY A 504 -16.33 -5.70 -11.49
N SER A 505 -17.18 -6.05 -12.45
CA SER A 505 -16.83 -6.09 -13.89
C SER A 505 -17.16 -4.79 -14.64
N ILE A 506 -17.77 -3.80 -13.99
CA ILE A 506 -18.12 -2.53 -14.60
C ILE A 506 -16.86 -1.68 -14.79
N VAL A 507 -16.62 -1.27 -16.04
CA VAL A 507 -15.59 -0.29 -16.35
C VAL A 507 -16.13 1.11 -16.07
N ALA A 508 -15.62 1.74 -15.02
CA ALA A 508 -15.89 3.14 -14.65
C ALA A 508 -14.61 3.97 -14.86
N PRO A 509 -14.40 4.54 -16.07
CA PRO A 509 -13.18 5.25 -16.42
C PRO A 509 -13.15 6.70 -15.89
N ASP A 510 -14.33 7.27 -15.66
CA ASP A 510 -14.52 8.61 -15.10
C ASP A 510 -14.58 8.57 -13.57
N TYR A 511 -14.16 9.68 -12.96
CA TYR A 511 -14.17 9.85 -11.51
C TYR A 511 -15.60 9.83 -10.92
N TYR A 512 -16.57 10.49 -11.55
CA TYR A 512 -17.95 10.49 -11.08
C TYR A 512 -18.64 9.15 -11.32
N ASP A 513 -18.28 8.44 -12.38
CA ASP A 513 -18.76 7.07 -12.62
C ASP A 513 -18.35 6.13 -11.47
N ARG A 514 -17.11 6.26 -10.99
CA ARG A 514 -16.62 5.51 -9.82
C ARG A 514 -17.41 5.86 -8.56
N LEU A 515 -17.59 7.14 -8.28
CA LEU A 515 -18.35 7.60 -7.11
C LEU A 515 -19.82 7.11 -7.16
N ALA A 516 -20.44 7.13 -8.34
CA ALA A 516 -21.80 6.64 -8.55
C ALA A 516 -21.89 5.11 -8.33
N MET A 517 -20.89 4.36 -8.80
CA MET A 517 -20.79 2.92 -8.57
C MET A 517 -20.67 2.61 -7.08
N ASP A 518 -19.75 3.27 -6.37
CA ASP A 518 -19.53 3.06 -4.93
C ASP A 518 -20.75 3.44 -4.09
N ARG A 519 -21.47 4.51 -4.49
CA ARG A 519 -22.73 4.89 -3.86
C ARG A 519 -23.82 3.85 -4.08
N ALA A 520 -23.96 3.33 -5.30
CA ALA A 520 -24.97 2.33 -5.62
C ALA A 520 -24.70 1.01 -4.90
N MET A 521 -23.44 0.55 -4.82
CA MET A 521 -23.07 -0.62 -4.02
C MET A 521 -23.43 -0.42 -2.53
N GLY A 522 -23.10 0.73 -1.95
CA GLY A 522 -23.44 1.04 -0.56
C GLY A 522 -24.96 1.12 -0.29
N GLN A 523 -25.76 1.48 -1.30
CA GLN A 523 -27.22 1.43 -1.21
C GLN A 523 -27.74 0.00 -1.18
N VAL A 524 -27.15 -0.92 -1.97
CA VAL A 524 -27.51 -2.34 -1.93
C VAL A 524 -27.18 -2.95 -0.56
N GLU A 525 -25.99 -2.66 0.00
CA GLU A 525 -25.61 -3.12 1.35
C GLU A 525 -26.57 -2.60 2.42
N THR A 526 -26.86 -1.29 2.41
CA THR A 526 -27.83 -0.67 3.33
C THR A 526 -29.20 -1.33 3.20
N PHE A 527 -29.68 -1.56 1.97
CA PHE A 527 -30.94 -2.23 1.73
C PHE A 527 -30.99 -3.62 2.37
N VAL A 528 -29.98 -4.46 2.12
CA VAL A 528 -29.94 -5.83 2.68
C VAL A 528 -29.97 -5.78 4.21
N ARG A 529 -29.22 -4.87 4.83
CA ARG A 529 -29.25 -4.68 6.29
C ARG A 529 -30.64 -4.26 6.78
N ASP A 530 -31.24 -3.25 6.18
CA ASP A 530 -32.50 -2.67 6.66
C ASP A 530 -33.67 -3.67 6.56
N VAL A 531 -33.75 -4.41 5.44
CA VAL A 531 -34.76 -5.48 5.34
C VAL A 531 -34.48 -6.64 6.30
N SER A 532 -33.20 -6.94 6.58
CA SER A 532 -32.84 -7.98 7.56
C SER A 532 -33.27 -7.60 8.98
N ILE A 533 -33.22 -6.31 9.37
CA ILE A 533 -33.79 -5.82 10.64
C ILE A 533 -35.29 -6.13 10.68
N GLY A 534 -36.01 -5.80 9.61
CA GLY A 534 -37.45 -6.08 9.49
C GLY A 534 -37.78 -7.58 9.53
N MET A 535 -36.97 -8.40 8.88
CA MET A 535 -37.13 -9.86 8.85
C MET A 535 -36.96 -10.48 10.23
N LEU A 536 -35.91 -10.10 10.97
CA LEU A 536 -35.70 -10.57 12.36
C LEU A 536 -36.81 -10.11 13.32
N GLY A 537 -37.47 -8.99 13.01
CA GLY A 537 -38.64 -8.50 13.73
C GLY A 537 -39.86 -9.42 13.67
N THR A 538 -39.90 -10.37 12.73
CA THR A 538 -40.99 -11.38 12.63
C THR A 538 -40.90 -12.46 13.70
N GLY A 539 -39.80 -12.53 14.46
CA GLY A 539 -39.54 -13.57 15.43
C GLY A 539 -38.88 -14.84 14.84
N LYS A 540 -38.84 -14.96 13.51
CA LYS A 540 -38.21 -16.04 12.75
C LYS A 540 -36.74 -15.72 12.44
N VAL A 541 -36.00 -16.71 11.91
CA VAL A 541 -34.58 -16.59 11.54
C VAL A 541 -34.30 -17.19 10.16
N GLY A 542 -33.25 -16.74 9.48
CA GLY A 542 -32.82 -17.29 8.20
C GLY A 542 -33.88 -17.18 7.11
N THR A 543 -33.99 -18.20 6.26
CA THR A 543 -34.97 -18.26 5.17
C THR A 543 -36.42 -18.14 5.66
N GLU A 544 -36.75 -18.70 6.83
CA GLU A 544 -38.10 -18.55 7.40
C GLU A 544 -38.43 -17.09 7.73
N ALA A 545 -37.44 -16.30 8.15
CA ALA A 545 -37.64 -14.86 8.41
C ALA A 545 -37.88 -14.10 7.11
N VAL A 546 -37.15 -14.45 6.05
CA VAL A 546 -37.35 -13.89 4.70
C VAL A 546 -38.77 -14.19 4.24
N GLU A 547 -39.20 -15.45 4.28
CA GLU A 547 -40.54 -15.88 3.85
C GLU A 547 -41.65 -15.19 4.64
N ALA A 548 -41.52 -15.13 5.98
CA ALA A 548 -42.50 -14.48 6.84
C ALA A 548 -42.63 -12.98 6.56
N TRP A 549 -41.51 -12.28 6.31
CA TRP A 549 -41.51 -10.86 5.97
C TRP A 549 -42.12 -10.61 4.58
N VAL A 550 -41.85 -11.50 3.61
CA VAL A 550 -42.37 -11.41 2.25
C VAL A 550 -43.88 -11.66 2.19
N GLU A 551 -44.44 -12.53 3.03
CA GLU A 551 -45.87 -12.89 2.99
C GLU A 551 -46.79 -11.66 3.03
N GLY A 552 -46.48 -10.68 3.88
CA GLY A 552 -47.26 -9.45 4.03
C GLY A 552 -47.14 -8.45 2.87
N ARG A 553 -46.13 -8.60 1.99
CA ARG A 553 -45.79 -7.64 0.91
C ARG A 553 -45.51 -8.32 -0.44
N ARG A 554 -45.96 -9.56 -0.61
CA ARG A 554 -45.52 -10.48 -1.67
C ARG A 554 -45.56 -9.88 -3.08
N ARG A 555 -46.64 -9.19 -3.44
CA ARG A 555 -46.81 -8.60 -4.79
C ARG A 555 -45.75 -7.54 -5.10
N GLU A 556 -45.45 -6.69 -4.13
CA GLU A 556 -44.49 -5.60 -4.31
C GLU A 556 -43.06 -6.14 -4.37
N VAL A 557 -42.72 -7.01 -3.41
CA VAL A 557 -41.40 -7.64 -3.30
C VAL A 557 -41.05 -8.43 -4.56
N GLU A 558 -41.95 -9.32 -5.02
CA GLU A 558 -41.66 -10.16 -6.20
C GLU A 558 -41.54 -9.33 -7.48
N ARG A 559 -42.31 -8.24 -7.61
CA ARG A 559 -42.18 -7.33 -8.76
C ARG A 559 -40.81 -6.65 -8.78
N THR A 560 -40.38 -6.08 -7.65
CA THR A 560 -39.08 -5.42 -7.54
C THR A 560 -37.95 -6.44 -7.78
N ARG A 561 -38.04 -7.60 -7.14
CA ARG A 561 -37.07 -8.69 -7.29
C ARG A 561 -36.95 -9.20 -8.72
N ALA A 562 -38.07 -9.43 -9.41
CA ALA A 562 -38.06 -9.85 -10.82
C ALA A 562 -37.35 -8.81 -11.69
N THR A 563 -37.67 -7.53 -11.50
CA THR A 563 -37.05 -6.43 -12.23
C THR A 563 -35.53 -6.37 -11.99
N VAL A 564 -35.10 -6.50 -10.73
CA VAL A 564 -33.68 -6.51 -10.37
C VAL A 564 -32.96 -7.70 -11.01
N LYS A 565 -33.56 -8.90 -10.97
CA LYS A 565 -32.99 -10.09 -11.61
C LYS A 565 -32.86 -9.92 -13.13
N ASP A 566 -33.86 -9.35 -13.79
CA ASP A 566 -33.81 -9.06 -15.23
C ASP A 566 -32.70 -8.05 -15.56
N ILE A 567 -32.52 -7.03 -14.70
CA ILE A 567 -31.42 -6.06 -14.84
C ILE A 567 -30.07 -6.78 -14.77
N VAL A 568 -29.84 -7.61 -13.76
CA VAL A 568 -28.57 -8.34 -13.57
C VAL A 568 -28.33 -9.33 -14.72
N ALA A 569 -29.34 -10.11 -15.10
CA ALA A 569 -29.25 -11.10 -16.18
C ALA A 569 -28.97 -10.47 -17.55
N SER A 570 -29.40 -9.21 -17.76
CA SER A 570 -29.17 -8.47 -19.01
C SER A 570 -27.78 -7.85 -19.14
N GLY A 571 -26.87 -8.12 -18.19
CA GLY A 571 -25.54 -7.52 -18.10
C GLY A 571 -25.56 -6.15 -17.44
N LEU A 572 -24.78 -6.00 -16.36
CA LEU A 572 -24.80 -4.82 -15.51
C LEU A 572 -23.94 -3.69 -16.09
N THR A 573 -24.56 -2.53 -16.32
CA THR A 573 -23.89 -1.25 -16.59
C THR A 573 -23.99 -0.36 -15.35
N LEU A 574 -23.25 0.75 -15.28
CA LEU A 574 -23.37 1.71 -14.19
C LEU A 574 -24.82 2.20 -14.01
N SER A 575 -25.49 2.60 -15.10
CA SER A 575 -26.88 3.05 -15.06
C SER A 575 -27.85 1.98 -14.54
N LYS A 576 -27.65 0.73 -14.95
CA LYS A 576 -28.43 -0.43 -14.49
C LYS A 576 -28.18 -0.72 -13.01
N LEU A 577 -26.93 -0.63 -12.54
CA LEU A 577 -26.59 -0.78 -11.12
C LEU A 577 -27.28 0.30 -10.28
N THR A 578 -27.20 1.57 -10.68
CA THR A 578 -27.86 2.67 -9.96
C THR A 578 -29.38 2.50 -9.94
N LEU A 579 -29.99 2.05 -11.04
CA LEU A 579 -31.42 1.75 -11.10
C LEU A 579 -31.80 0.59 -10.15
N ALA A 580 -31.06 -0.52 -10.20
CA ALA A 580 -31.29 -1.67 -9.31
C ALA A 580 -31.17 -1.27 -7.83
N ALA A 581 -30.13 -0.51 -7.48
CA ALA A 581 -29.93 0.00 -6.12
C ALA A 581 -31.08 0.92 -5.67
N SER A 582 -31.58 1.78 -6.56
CA SER A 582 -32.71 2.67 -6.26
C SER A 582 -34.02 1.90 -6.06
N LEU A 583 -34.32 0.91 -6.91
CA LEU A 583 -35.50 0.06 -6.78
C LEU A 583 -35.52 -0.73 -5.45
N LEU A 584 -34.35 -1.24 -5.03
CA LEU A 584 -34.20 -1.89 -3.74
C LEU A 584 -34.39 -0.89 -2.59
N ALA A 585 -33.76 0.27 -2.65
CA ALA A 585 -33.90 1.30 -1.62
C ALA A 585 -35.35 1.83 -1.48
N ASP A 586 -36.12 1.89 -2.56
CA ASP A 586 -37.54 2.24 -2.52
C ASP A 586 -38.37 1.16 -1.82
N LEU A 587 -38.07 -0.12 -2.07
CA LEU A 587 -38.75 -1.25 -1.43
C LEU A 587 -38.52 -1.28 0.09
N ALA A 588 -37.36 -0.88 0.60
CA ALA A 588 -37.10 -0.82 2.04
C ALA A 588 -37.88 0.30 2.75
N ARG A 589 -38.29 1.36 2.02
CA ARG A 589 -39.02 2.51 2.57
C ARG A 589 -40.54 2.34 2.54
N ALA A 590 -41.04 1.48 1.65
CA ALA A 590 -42.45 1.07 1.58
C ALA A 590 -42.80 0.08 2.70
#